data_AF-A0A1H0KER0-F1
#
_entry.id   AF-A0A1H0KER0-F1
#
_cell.length_a   1.000
_cell.length_b   1.000
_cell.length_c   1.000
_cell.angle_alpha   90.00
_cell.angle_beta   90.00
_cell.angle_gamma   90.00
#
_symmetry.space_group_name_H-M   'P 1'
#
loop_
_entity.id
_entity.type
_entity.pdbx_description
1 polymer ?
#
loop_
_entity_poly.entity_id
_entity_poly.type
_entity_poly.pdbx_seq_one_letter_code
_entity_poly.pdbx_strand_id
1 'polypeptide(L)'
;MHPGRSGRSLGERAARSGIAQPEPPVGGAGARPERARGRHCWVHDPPGAPGVWPGLLVEWRQADGGWHGRVTYAVAAPQGTVLVEAWVPAALLEQR
;
A
#
# COMPACT_ATOMS: atom_id res chain seq x y z
N MET A 1 -22.71 -20.33 -24.19
CA MET A 1 -21.80 -19.66 -23.25
C MET A 1 -21.79 -20.47 -21.97
N HIS A 2 -20.65 -21.07 -21.59
CA HIS A 2 -20.54 -21.89 -20.37
C HIS A 2 -20.09 -21.01 -19.20
N PRO A 3 -20.80 -20.99 -18.06
CA PRO A 3 -20.36 -20.24 -16.88
C PRO A 3 -19.09 -20.87 -16.31
N GLY A 4 -18.07 -20.05 -16.10
CA GLY A 4 -16.78 -20.45 -15.53
C GLY A 4 -16.97 -21.10 -14.17
N ARG A 5 -16.64 -22.39 -14.09
CA ARG A 5 -16.60 -23.20 -12.87
C ARG A 5 -15.76 -22.47 -11.82
N SER A 6 -16.42 -22.00 -10.74
CA SER A 6 -15.78 -21.39 -9.58
C SER A 6 -14.80 -22.39 -8.97
N GLY A 7 -13.53 -22.32 -9.38
CA GLY A 7 -12.43 -22.95 -8.68
C GLY A 7 -12.32 -22.35 -7.27
N ARG A 8 -11.74 -23.13 -6.37
CA ARG A 8 -11.48 -22.77 -4.96
C ARG A 8 -11.09 -21.31 -4.79
N SER A 9 -11.55 -20.67 -3.72
CA SER A 9 -11.20 -19.28 -3.45
C SER A 9 -9.67 -19.12 -3.27
N LEU A 10 -9.16 -17.90 -3.41
CA LEU A 10 -7.75 -17.60 -3.09
C LEU A 10 -7.41 -18.01 -1.65
N GLY A 11 -8.34 -17.82 -0.70
CA GLY A 11 -8.17 -18.22 0.70
C GLY A 11 -8.02 -19.73 0.88
N GLU A 12 -8.82 -20.53 0.17
CA GLU A 12 -8.72 -22.00 0.22
C GLU A 12 -7.40 -22.52 -0.36
N ARG A 13 -6.83 -21.84 -1.35
CA ARG A 13 -5.50 -22.18 -1.88
C ARG A 13 -4.40 -21.85 -0.86
N ALA A 14 -4.50 -20.70 -0.20
CA ALA A 14 -3.54 -20.29 0.83
C ALA A 14 -3.52 -21.28 2.02
N ALA A 15 -4.70 -21.72 2.48
CA ALA A 15 -4.83 -22.68 3.57
C ALA A 15 -4.19 -24.06 3.27
N ARG A 16 -4.10 -24.45 1.99
CA ARG A 16 -3.50 -25.71 1.56
C ARG A 16 -2.04 -25.60 1.13
N SER A 17 -1.45 -24.42 1.21
CA SER A 17 -0.07 -24.18 0.74
C SER A 17 1.02 -24.81 1.62
N GLY A 18 0.68 -25.27 2.83
CA GLY A 18 1.65 -25.78 3.80
C GLY A 18 2.54 -24.68 4.40
N ILE A 19 2.34 -23.41 4.03
CA ILE A 19 3.00 -22.27 4.65
C ILE A 19 2.33 -22.03 6.00
N ALA A 20 3.09 -22.19 7.08
CA ALA A 20 2.61 -21.91 8.43
C ALA A 20 2.05 -20.49 8.49
N GLN A 21 0.79 -20.35 8.94
CA GLN A 21 0.26 -19.04 9.30
C GLN A 21 1.12 -18.53 10.46
N PRO A 22 1.63 -17.29 10.40
CA PRO A 22 2.36 -16.75 11.54
C PRO A 22 1.41 -16.72 12.74
N GLU A 23 1.80 -17.39 13.83
CA GLU A 23 1.04 -17.33 15.08
C GLU A 23 0.98 -15.87 15.56
N PRO A 24 -0.20 -15.39 15.99
CA PRO A 24 -0.28 -14.06 16.58
C PRO A 24 0.61 -14.01 17.83
N PRO A 25 1.49 -13.00 17.99
CA PRO A 25 2.43 -12.97 19.09
C PRO A 25 1.69 -12.84 20.43
N VAL A 26 1.94 -13.81 21.32
CA VAL A 26 1.40 -13.83 22.68
C VAL A 26 2.26 -12.94 23.58
N GLY A 27 1.82 -11.71 23.83
CA GLY A 27 2.19 -10.93 25.03
C GLY A 27 3.30 -9.87 24.91
N GLY A 28 3.03 -8.71 25.52
CA GLY A 28 4.04 -7.74 26.00
C GLY A 28 3.85 -6.29 25.54
N ALA A 29 3.09 -5.51 26.32
CA ALA A 29 2.94 -4.06 26.14
C ALA A 29 4.27 -3.32 26.35
N GLY A 30 5.00 -3.13 25.25
CA GLY A 30 6.02 -2.12 25.08
C GLY A 30 5.99 -1.80 23.60
N ALA A 31 5.44 -0.65 23.23
CA ALA A 31 5.33 -0.23 21.84
C ALA A 31 6.74 -0.10 21.24
N ARG A 32 7.28 -1.21 20.71
CA ARG A 32 8.27 -1.16 19.65
C ARG A 32 7.69 -0.19 18.63
N PRO A 33 8.38 0.91 18.24
CA PRO A 33 7.88 1.74 17.16
C PRO A 33 7.55 0.78 16.03
N GLU A 34 6.28 0.73 15.61
CA GLU A 34 5.79 -0.22 14.63
C GLU A 34 6.83 -0.31 13.53
N ARG A 35 7.54 -1.44 13.44
CA ARG A 35 8.78 -1.57 12.67
C ARG A 35 8.54 -1.13 11.23
N ALA A 36 8.77 0.14 10.89
CA ALA A 36 8.67 0.79 9.58
C ALA A 36 7.89 -0.04 8.54
N ARG A 37 6.65 -0.44 8.84
CA ARG A 37 5.83 -1.16 7.88
C ARG A 37 5.26 -0.09 6.98
N GLY A 38 5.55 -0.18 5.69
CA GLY A 38 4.91 0.72 4.73
C GLY A 38 3.39 0.70 4.98
N ARG A 39 2.79 1.87 5.12
CA ARG A 39 1.34 2.00 5.39
C ARG A 39 0.63 2.21 4.08
N HIS A 40 -0.49 1.51 3.89
CA HIS A 40 -1.36 1.82 2.77
C HIS A 40 -1.83 3.27 2.86
N CYS A 41 -1.85 3.95 1.73
CA CYS A 41 -2.42 5.28 1.60
C CYS A 41 -3.05 5.45 0.22
N TRP A 42 -3.90 6.45 0.11
CA TRP A 42 -4.39 6.99 -1.14
C TRP A 42 -3.63 8.27 -1.46
N VAL A 43 -3.12 8.35 -2.69
CA VAL A 43 -2.44 9.53 -3.23
C VAL A 43 -3.43 10.29 -4.10
N HIS A 44 -3.73 11.53 -3.72
CA HIS A 44 -4.70 12.39 -4.39
C HIS A 44 -4.03 13.35 -5.37
N ASP A 45 -4.54 13.35 -6.60
CA ASP A 45 -4.19 14.25 -7.70
C ASP A 45 -2.68 14.52 -7.87
N PRO A 46 -1.83 13.47 -7.98
CA PRO A 46 -0.41 13.68 -8.17
C PRO A 46 -0.11 14.39 -9.50
N PRO A 47 0.95 15.21 -9.57
CA PRO A 47 1.34 15.89 -10.80
C PRO A 47 1.48 14.94 -11.98
N GLY A 48 0.77 15.23 -13.08
CA GLY A 48 0.79 14.42 -14.30
C GLY A 48 -0.12 13.19 -14.30
N ALA A 49 -0.79 12.87 -13.18
CA ALA A 49 -1.74 11.76 -13.09
C ALA A 49 -2.92 12.09 -12.16
N PRO A 50 -3.86 12.97 -12.58
CA PRO A 50 -5.05 13.31 -11.79
C PRO A 50 -5.85 12.07 -11.36
N GLY A 51 -6.49 12.13 -10.19
CA GLY A 51 -7.26 11.03 -9.59
C GLY A 51 -6.68 10.52 -8.26
N VAL A 52 -7.24 9.40 -7.77
CA VAL A 52 -6.90 8.80 -6.48
C VAL A 52 -6.22 7.45 -6.70
N TRP A 53 -4.99 7.31 -6.23
CA TRP A 53 -4.17 6.14 -6.52
C TRP A 53 -3.81 5.36 -5.24
N PRO A 54 -3.89 4.02 -5.25
CA PRO A 54 -3.42 3.22 -4.13
C PRO A 54 -1.91 3.27 -4.05
N GLY A 55 -1.38 3.58 -2.88
CA GLY A 55 0.04 3.70 -2.63
C GLY A 55 0.49 3.09 -1.30
N LEU A 56 1.81 3.06 -1.14
CA LEU A 56 2.49 2.65 0.07
C LEU A 56 3.35 3.83 0.58
N LEU A 57 2.98 4.37 1.73
CA LEU A 57 3.74 5.38 2.45
C LEU A 57 4.85 4.69 3.25
N VAL A 58 6.09 5.00 2.90
CA VAL A 58 7.27 4.31 3.46
C VAL A 58 8.06 5.17 4.44
N GLU A 59 8.00 6.50 4.31
CA GLU A 59 8.81 7.41 5.11
C GLU A 59 8.14 8.79 5.24
N TRP A 60 8.42 9.49 6.34
CA TRP A 60 8.06 10.89 6.52
C TRP A 60 9.31 11.75 6.63
N ARG A 61 9.27 12.95 6.04
CA ARG A 61 10.26 14.00 6.28
C ARG A 61 9.56 15.34 6.51
N GLN A 62 10.22 16.21 7.25
CA GLN A 62 9.85 17.62 7.32
C GLN A 62 10.67 18.39 6.26
N ALA A 63 10.02 19.26 5.50
CA ALA A 63 10.65 20.17 4.56
C ALA A 63 10.04 21.57 4.72
N ASP A 64 10.60 22.57 4.02
CA ASP A 64 10.05 23.93 4.01
C ASP A 64 8.61 23.88 3.48
N GLY A 65 7.63 24.22 4.32
CA GLY A 65 6.21 24.12 4.00
C GLY A 65 5.47 22.90 4.57
N GLY A 66 6.15 22.03 5.33
CA GLY A 66 5.52 21.03 6.19
C GLY A 66 5.93 19.58 5.92
N TRP A 67 5.07 18.66 6.36
CA TRP A 67 5.33 17.23 6.28
C TRP A 67 5.13 16.70 4.86
N HIS A 68 6.09 15.88 4.43
CA HIS A 68 6.04 15.16 3.16
C HIS A 68 6.20 13.66 3.43
N GLY A 69 5.38 12.87 2.74
CA GLY A 69 5.48 11.41 2.76
C GLY A 69 6.18 10.90 1.51
N ARG A 70 7.13 9.98 1.67
CA ARG A 70 7.67 9.20 0.55
C ARG A 70 6.70 8.08 0.26
N VAL A 71 6.16 8.06 -0.95
CA VAL A 71 5.17 7.08 -1.38
C VAL A 71 5.62 6.36 -2.64
N THR A 72 5.24 5.09 -2.74
CA THR A 72 5.27 4.33 -3.99
C THR A 72 3.84 4.01 -4.45
N TYR A 73 3.52 4.26 -5.72
CA TYR A 73 2.19 4.01 -6.28
C TYR A 73 2.28 3.77 -7.79
N ALA A 74 1.26 3.12 -8.35
CA ALA A 74 1.20 2.81 -9.76
C ALA A 74 0.16 3.69 -10.46
N VAL A 75 0.52 4.28 -11.61
CA VAL A 75 -0.38 5.08 -12.43
C VAL A 75 -0.55 4.44 -13.81
N ALA A 76 -1.74 4.57 -14.39
CA ALA A 76 -1.99 4.18 -15.77
C ALA A 76 -1.46 5.27 -16.72
N ALA A 77 -0.59 4.90 -17.66
CA ALA A 77 -0.09 5.77 -18.72
C ALA A 77 -0.41 5.17 -20.10
N PRO A 78 -0.33 5.95 -21.20
CA PRO A 78 -0.66 5.45 -22.54
C PRO A 78 0.15 4.21 -22.97
N GLN A 79 1.38 4.09 -22.48
CA GLN A 79 2.31 2.99 -22.78
C GLN A 79 2.21 1.82 -21.79
N GLY A 80 1.34 1.92 -20.77
CA GLY A 80 1.17 0.91 -19.73
C GLY A 80 1.27 1.48 -18.31
N THR A 81 1.33 0.59 -17.33
CA THR A 81 1.44 0.97 -15.92
C THR A 81 2.85 1.42 -15.58
N VAL A 82 2.98 2.57 -14.92
CA VAL A 82 4.25 3.11 -14.43
C VAL A 82 4.24 3.09 -12.90
N LEU A 83 5.34 2.62 -12.30
CA LEU A 83 5.59 2.73 -10.87
C LEU A 83 6.29 4.06 -10.58
N VAL A 84 5.73 4.83 -9.64
CA VAL A 84 6.26 6.11 -9.21
C VAL A 84 6.74 5.99 -7.77
N GLU A 85 7.94 6.50 -7.48
CA GLU A 85 8.41 6.79 -6.12
C GLU A 85 8.63 8.30 -6.01
N ALA A 86 7.94 8.95 -5.06
CA ALA A 86 8.02 10.40 -4.91
C ALA A 86 7.82 10.84 -3.45
N TRP A 87 8.36 12.01 -3.13
CA TRP A 87 7.96 12.76 -1.94
C TRP A 87 6.77 13.65 -2.29
N VAL A 88 5.66 13.50 -1.57
CA VAL A 88 4.45 14.29 -1.77
C VAL A 88 4.01 14.99 -0.49
N PRO A 89 3.40 16.18 -0.56
CA PRO A 89 2.86 16.86 0.62
C PRO A 89 1.86 15.97 1.37
N ALA A 90 1.87 16.02 2.70
CA ALA A 90 0.95 15.23 3.53
C ALA A 90 -0.53 15.50 3.21
N ALA A 91 -0.86 16.71 2.73
CA ALA A 91 -2.21 17.10 2.33
C ALA A 91 -2.76 16.29 1.14
N LEU A 92 -1.89 15.63 0.35
CA LEU A 92 -2.29 14.77 -0.76
C LEU A 92 -2.41 13.29 -0.35
N LEU A 93 -2.20 12.96 0.93
CA LEU A 93 -2.16 11.59 1.42
C LEU A 93 -3.31 11.31 2.40
N GLU A 94 -4.07 10.25 2.12
CA GLU A 94 -5.07 9.69 3.04
C GLU A 94 -4.65 8.30 3.48
N GLN A 95 -4.49 8.07 4.78
CA GLN A 95 -4.21 6.74 5.34
C GLN A 95 -5.54 6.12 5.82
N ARG A 96 -5.79 4.86 5.49
CA ARG A 96 -7.01 4.11 5.88
C ARG A 96 -6.66 2.86 6.69
#